data_AF-C5T0D5-F1
#
_entry.id   AF-C5T0D5-F1
#
_cell.length_a   1.000
_cell.length_b   1.000
_cell.length_c   1.000
_cell.angle_alpha   90.00
_cell.angle_beta   90.00
_cell.angle_gamma   90.00
#
_symmetry.space_group_name_H-M   'P 1'
#
loop_
_entity.id
_entity.type
_entity.pdbx_description
1 polymer ?
#
loop_
_entity_poly.entity_id
_entity_poly.type
_entity_poly.pdbx_seq_one_letter_code
_entity_poly.pdbx_strand_id
1 'polypeptide(L)' 'MKTFLIEFDDDETMPDRLRARAAEWGISPEDLIHRAIDALMVDYGLPALPKDFHAKSLRELFEVGGVLKSKT' A
#
# COMPACT_ATOMS: atom_id res chain seq x y z
N MET A 1 11.26 -4.82 9.01
CA MET A 1 10.27 -5.54 8.17
C MET A 1 9.11 -5.91 9.07
N LYS A 2 7.87 -5.61 8.68
CA LYS A 2 6.65 -6.02 9.40
C LYS A 2 5.94 -7.06 8.54
N THR A 3 5.37 -8.10 9.16
CA THR A 3 4.70 -9.20 8.46
C THR A 3 3.26 -9.32 8.94
N PHE A 4 2.34 -9.54 8.01
CA PHE A 4 0.94 -9.87 8.28
C PHE A 4 0.64 -11.23 7.65
N LEU A 5 -0.08 -12.09 8.37
CA LEU A 5 -0.55 -13.39 7.88
C LEU A 5 -2.02 -13.26 7.50
N ILE A 6 -2.37 -13.76 6.32
CA ILE A 6 -3.75 -13.83 5.82
C ILE A 6 -4.07 -15.31 5.65
N GLU A 7 -5.09 -15.77 6.36
CA GLU A 7 -5.62 -17.13 6.27
C GLU A 7 -6.98 -17.06 5.60
N PHE A 8 -7.27 -18.06 4.77
CA PHE A 8 -8.56 -18.23 4.13
C PHE A 8 -9.11 -19.60 4.51
N ASP A 9 -10.43 -19.67 4.71
CA ASP A 9 -11.13 -20.92 4.96
C ASP A 9 -11.26 -21.74 3.67
N ASP A 10 -11.45 -23.06 3.81
CA ASP A 10 -11.49 -24.01 2.68
C ASP A 10 -12.66 -23.76 1.70
N ASP A 11 -13.72 -23.08 2.14
CA ASP A 11 -14.90 -22.74 1.34
C ASP A 11 -14.80 -21.35 0.68
N GLU A 12 -13.72 -20.60 0.94
CA GLU A 12 -13.52 -19.30 0.33
C GLU A 12 -13.01 -19.41 -1.11
N THR A 13 -13.66 -18.65 -2.01
CA THR A 13 -13.23 -18.59 -3.42
C THR A 13 -12.17 -17.52 -3.68
N MET A 14 -11.82 -16.72 -2.67
CA MET A 14 -10.88 -15.60 -2.82
C MET A 14 -9.46 -16.07 -3.20
N PRO A 15 -8.89 -17.13 -2.58
CA PRO A 15 -7.56 -17.64 -2.96
C PRO A 15 -7.47 -17.99 -4.45
N ASP A 16 -8.49 -18.62 -5.01
CA ASP A 16 -8.51 -19.04 -6.41
C ASP A 16 -8.66 -17.87 -7.37
N ARG A 17 -9.52 -16.90 -7.03
CA ARG A 17 -9.66 -15.65 -7.79
C ARG A 17 -8.35 -14.86 -7.81
N LEU A 18 -7.65 -14.82 -6.67
CA LEU A 18 -6.40 -14.11 -6.52
C LEU A 18 -5.29 -14.75 -7.36
N ARG A 19 -5.19 -16.08 -7.36
CA ARG A 19 -4.28 -16.84 -8.25
C ARG A 19 -4.60 -16.58 -9.72
N ALA A 20 -5.88 -16.66 -10.12
CA ALA A 20 -6.28 -16.46 -11.50
C ALA A 20 -5.96 -15.05 -12.01
N ARG A 21 -6.25 -14.02 -11.21
CA ARG A 21 -5.95 -12.62 -11.56
C ARG A 21 -4.46 -12.32 -11.61
N ALA A 22 -3.69 -12.86 -10.66
CA ALA A 22 -2.24 -12.72 -10.67
C ALA A 22 -1.63 -13.36 -11.92
N ALA A 23 -2.11 -14.54 -12.32
CA ALA A 23 -1.69 -15.23 -13.54
C ALA A 23 -2.03 -14.43 -14.82
N GLU A 24 -3.24 -13.86 -14.90
CA GLU A 24 -3.65 -12.99 -16.02
C GLU A 24 -2.70 -11.80 -16.21
N TRP A 25 -2.17 -11.26 -15.12
CA TRP A 25 -1.27 -10.11 -15.10
C TRP A 25 0.22 -10.48 -15.17
N GLY A 26 0.54 -11.78 -15.13
CA GLY A 26 1.92 -12.26 -15.11
C GLY A 26 2.70 -11.85 -13.86
N ILE A 27 2.03 -11.72 -12.71
CA ILE A 27 2.63 -11.35 -11.42
C ILE A 27 2.37 -12.43 -10.36
N SER A 28 3.02 -12.32 -9.19
CA SER A 28 2.72 -13.20 -8.07
C SER A 28 1.42 -12.79 -7.34
N PRO A 29 0.73 -13.73 -6.68
CA PRO A 29 -0.32 -13.43 -5.70
C PRO A 29 0.07 -12.37 -4.66
N GLU A 30 1.31 -12.43 -4.16
CA GLU A 30 1.85 -11.49 -3.18
C GLU A 30 1.94 -10.07 -3.76
N ASP A 31 2.45 -9.90 -4.98
CA ASP A 31 2.51 -8.60 -5.66
C ASP A 31 1.11 -8.01 -5.88
N LEU A 32 0.13 -8.87 -6.20
CA LEU A 32 -1.27 -8.44 -6.35
C LEU A 32 -1.85 -7.94 -5.02
N ILE A 33 -1.57 -8.64 -3.92
CA ILE A 33 -1.98 -8.23 -2.57
C ILE A 33 -1.32 -6.91 -2.18
N HIS A 34 -0.01 -6.75 -2.42
CA HIS A 34 0.69 -5.50 -2.19
C HIS A 34 0.06 -4.35 -2.96
N ARG A 35 -0.19 -4.52 -4.27
CA ARG A 35 -0.85 -3.50 -5.10
C ARG A 35 -2.25 -3.16 -4.59
N ALA A 36 -3.02 -4.16 -4.15
CA ALA A 36 -4.37 -3.93 -3.63
C ALA A 36 -4.33 -3.14 -2.31
N ILE A 37 -3.41 -3.49 -1.39
CA ILE A 37 -3.21 -2.77 -0.14
C ILE A 37 -2.73 -1.35 -0.43
N ASP A 38 -1.73 -1.16 -1.27
CA ASP A 38 -1.20 0.16 -1.61
C ASP A 38 -2.28 1.04 -2.26
N ALA A 39 -3.08 0.49 -3.18
CA ALA A 39 -4.19 1.21 -3.80
C ALA A 39 -5.28 1.60 -2.80
N LEU A 40 -5.58 0.73 -1.83
CA LEU A 40 -6.55 1.03 -0.77
C LEU A 40 -6.02 2.07 0.22
N MET A 41 -4.73 2.03 0.51
CA MET A 41 -4.09 2.80 1.58
C MET A 41 -3.47 4.12 1.10
N VAL A 42 -3.47 4.39 -0.21
CA VAL A 42 -2.76 5.53 -0.81
C VAL A 42 -3.06 6.86 -0.12
N ASP A 43 -4.31 7.10 0.29
CA ASP A 43 -4.73 8.32 0.98
C ASP A 43 -5.04 8.09 2.48
N TYR A 44 -5.11 6.83 2.91
CA TYR A 44 -5.48 6.50 4.28
C TYR A 44 -4.35 6.85 5.24
N GLY A 45 -4.56 7.92 6.01
CA GLY A 45 -3.61 8.37 7.03
C GLY A 45 -2.55 9.35 6.51
N LEU A 46 -2.65 9.82 5.26
CA LEU A 46 -1.84 10.95 4.80
C LEU A 46 -2.40 12.25 5.41
N PRO A 47 -1.62 13.01 6.19
CA PRO A 47 -2.04 14.30 6.70
C PRO A 47 -2.21 15.30 5.54
N ALA A 48 -3.23 16.15 5.64
CA ALA A 48 -3.34 17.30 4.76
C ALA A 48 -2.12 18.21 4.94
N LEU A 49 -1.51 18.64 3.84
CA LEU A 49 -0.44 19.62 3.89
C LEU A 49 -0.97 20.92 4.52
N PRO A 50 -0.21 21.58 5.42
CA PRO A 50 -0.58 22.89 5.94
C PRO A 50 -0.81 23.89 4.79
N LYS A 51 -1.79 24.79 4.95
CA LYS A 51 -2.23 25.73 3.90
C LYS A 51 -1.10 26.59 3.30
N ASP A 52 -0.04 26.83 4.07
CA ASP A 52 1.12 27.65 3.69
C ASP A 52 2.44 26.84 3.67
N PHE A 53 2.35 25.51 3.50
CA PHE A 53 3.53 24.66 3.46
C PHE A 53 4.29 24.79 2.15
N HIS A 54 5.57 25.18 2.25
CA HIS A 54 6.51 25.21 1.14
C HIS A 54 7.66 24.25 1.41
N ALA A 55 7.63 23.10 0.76
CA ALA A 55 8.71 22.14 0.86
C ALA A 55 10.00 22.69 0.23
N LYS A 56 11.12 22.59 0.96
CA LYS A 56 12.48 22.92 0.50
C LYS A 56 13.11 21.76 -0.29
N SER A 57 12.51 20.57 -0.21
CA SER A 57 12.92 19.39 -0.97
C SER A 57 11.76 18.39 -1.13
N LEU A 58 11.87 17.49 -2.12
CA LEU A 58 10.91 16.40 -2.30
C LEU A 58 10.84 15.48 -1.07
N ARG A 59 11.96 15.28 -0.37
CA ARG A 59 11.98 14.50 0.87
C ARG A 59 11.13 15.14 1.96
N GLU A 60 11.28 16.45 2.17
CA GLU A 60 10.48 17.19 3.15
C GLU A 60 8.98 17.15 2.81
N LEU A 61 8.64 17.27 1.51
CA LEU A 61 7.26 17.11 1.03
C LEU A 61 6.70 15.73 1.37
N PHE A 62 7.45 14.66 1.11
CA PHE A 62 7.00 13.29 1.37
C PHE A 62 6.95 12.96 2.87
N GLU A 63 7.83 13.52 3.69
CA GLU A 63 7.81 13.35 5.14
C GLU A 63 6.61 14.08 5.78
N VAL A 64 6.36 15.34 5.40
CA VAL A 64 5.21 16.12 5.90
C VAL A 64 3.88 15.56 5.37
N GLY A 65 3.85 15.09 4.12
CA GLY A 65 2.69 14.45 3.52
C GLY A 65 2.43 13.02 4.00
N GLY A 66 3.22 12.48 4.94
CA GLY A 66 3.02 11.14 5.51
C GLY A 66 3.44 9.96 4.63
N VAL A 67 3.95 10.22 3.42
CA VAL A 67 4.44 9.21 2.46
C VAL A 67 5.77 8.60 2.95
N LEU A 68 6.61 9.40 3.61
CA LEU A 68 7.83 8.94 4.27
C LEU A 68 7.73 9.17 5.78
N LYS A 69 8.38 8.31 6.55
CA LYS A 69 8.63 8.58 7.97
C LYS A 69 9.65 9.70 8.09
N SER A 70 9.37 10.67 8.96
CA SER A 70 10.38 11.61 9.42
C SER A 70 11.55 10.82 10.02
N LYS A 71 12.76 11.09 9.56
CA LYS A 71 13.96 10.59 10.21
C LYS A 71 14.16 11.42 11.49
N THR A 72 13.93 10.81 12.65
CA THR A 72 14.43 11.34 13.92
C THR A 72 15.93 11.17 14.01
#